data_AF-A0A1E4ZJU9-F1
#
_entry.id   AF-A0A1E4ZJU9-F1
#
_cell.length_a   1.000
_cell.length_b   1.000
_cell.length_c   1.000
_cell.angle_alpha   90.00
_cell.angle_beta   90.00
_cell.angle_gamma   90.00
#
_symmetry.space_group_name_H-M   'P 1'
#
loop_
_entity.id
_entity.type
_entity.pdbx_description
1 polymer ?
#
loop_
_entity_poly.entity_id
_entity_poly.type
_entity_poly.pdbx_seq_one_letter_code
_entity_poly.pdbx_strand_id
1 'polypeptide(L)'
;MQEESTVEFKTYQKPPLVKRGSCVFCKNPVVENISIPVLPNLKIIPSALLPDELKTNMDFHIFYHRRVVDVDDDKPKYNNFVTSQMAFMQALLKSLRAS
;
A
#
# COMPACT_ATOMS: atom_id res chain seq x y z
N MET A 1 -10.52 -3.23 -31.31
CA MET A 1 -10.86 -3.87 -30.02
C MET A 1 -10.33 -2.98 -28.92
N GLN A 2 -11.19 -2.39 -28.10
CA GLN A 2 -10.76 -1.74 -26.87
C GLN A 2 -10.50 -2.85 -25.85
N GLU A 3 -9.29 -2.98 -25.34
CA GLU A 3 -9.04 -3.84 -24.19
C GLU A 3 -9.85 -3.29 -23.03
N GLU A 4 -10.86 -4.03 -22.58
CA GLU A 4 -11.61 -3.68 -21.39
C GLU A 4 -10.65 -3.70 -20.20
N SER A 5 -10.41 -2.52 -19.60
CA SER A 5 -9.57 -2.40 -18.42
C SER A 5 -10.19 -3.22 -17.29
N THR A 6 -9.50 -4.27 -16.86
CA THR A 6 -9.94 -5.14 -15.74
C THR A 6 -9.84 -4.44 -14.38
N VAL A 7 -9.25 -3.25 -14.34
CA VAL A 7 -9.05 -2.43 -13.14
C VAL A 7 -9.62 -1.02 -13.32
N GLU A 8 -10.43 -0.58 -12.36
CA GLU A 8 -10.92 0.79 -12.24
C GLU A 8 -10.06 1.56 -11.23
N PHE A 9 -9.56 2.75 -11.60
CA PHE A 9 -8.76 3.59 -10.72
C PHE A 9 -9.55 4.77 -10.16
N LYS A 10 -9.50 4.95 -8.83
CA LYS A 10 -10.11 6.10 -8.14
C LYS A 10 -9.09 6.87 -7.32
N THR A 11 -9.30 8.18 -7.22
CA THR A 11 -8.54 9.07 -6.35
C THR A 11 -9.46 9.55 -5.25
N TYR A 12 -9.06 9.37 -3.99
CA TYR A 12 -9.89 9.74 -2.84
C TYR A 12 -9.53 11.10 -2.23
N GLN A 13 -8.33 11.62 -2.50
CA GLN A 13 -7.87 12.90 -1.97
C GLN A 13 -7.02 13.65 -3.02
N LYS A 14 -7.07 14.99 -2.98
CA LYS A 14 -6.19 15.86 -3.76
C LYS A 14 -4.97 16.26 -2.91
N PRO A 15 -3.76 16.40 -3.51
CA PRO A 15 -3.42 16.09 -4.91
C PRO A 15 -3.47 14.58 -5.20
N PRO A 16 -3.63 14.15 -6.47
CA PRO A 16 -3.85 12.75 -6.86
C PRO A 16 -2.58 11.88 -6.77
N LEU A 17 -1.91 11.92 -5.61
CA LEU A 17 -0.66 11.19 -5.36
C LEU A 17 -0.88 9.69 -5.27
N VAL A 18 -2.09 9.26 -4.88
CA VAL A 18 -2.46 7.85 -4.75
C VAL A 18 -3.68 7.56 -5.61
N LYS A 19 -3.51 6.65 -6.58
CA LYS A 19 -4.60 6.11 -7.40
C LYS A 19 -4.86 4.67 -6.97
N ARG A 20 -6.05 4.39 -6.46
CA ARG A 20 -6.44 3.07 -5.97
C ARG A 20 -7.17 2.29 -7.06
N GLY A 21 -6.57 1.20 -7.49
CA GLY A 21 -7.10 0.27 -8.49
C GLY A 21 -7.92 -0.83 -7.83
N SER A 22 -9.14 -1.02 -8.30
CA SER A 22 -10.04 -2.11 -7.87
C SER A 22 -10.46 -2.94 -9.08
N CYS A 23 -10.65 -4.24 -8.90
CA CYS A 23 -11.14 -5.12 -9.96
C CYS A 23 -12.54 -4.68 -10.40
N VAL A 24 -12.78 -4.55 -11.72
CA VAL A 24 -14.08 -4.13 -12.23
C VAL A 24 -15.20 -5.14 -11.93
N PHE A 25 -14.85 -6.42 -11.80
CA PHE A 25 -15.79 -7.52 -11.55
C PHE A 25 -16.10 -7.71 -10.06
N CYS A 26 -15.09 -8.01 -9.22
CA CYS A 26 -15.30 -8.34 -7.81
C CYS A 26 -15.16 -7.15 -6.85
N LYS A 27 -14.74 -5.97 -7.35
CA LYS A 27 -14.52 -4.73 -6.58
C LYS A 27 -13.45 -4.80 -5.49
N ASN A 28 -12.73 -5.91 -5.36
CA ASN A 28 -11.60 -6.01 -4.44
C ASN A 28 -10.44 -5.10 -4.86
N PRO A 29 -9.68 -4.54 -3.90
CA PRO A 29 -8.48 -3.77 -4.20
C PRO A 29 -7.43 -4.67 -4.86
N VAL A 30 -6.80 -4.18 -5.92
CA VAL A 30 -5.79 -4.93 -6.70
C VAL A 30 -4.42 -4.29 -6.62
N VAL A 31 -4.37 -2.96 -6.75
CA VAL A 31 -3.10 -2.22 -6.74
C VAL A 31 -3.35 -0.77 -6.36
N GLU A 32 -2.45 -0.16 -5.60
CA GLU A 32 -2.39 1.28 -5.44
C GLU A 32 -1.14 1.82 -6.12
N ASN A 33 -1.32 2.82 -7.01
CA ASN A 33 -0.23 3.52 -7.68
C ASN A 33 0.05 4.81 -6.93
N ILE A 34 1.28 4.95 -6.42
CA ILE A 34 1.74 6.14 -5.74
C ILE A 34 2.76 6.85 -6.63
N SER A 35 2.45 8.11 -6.94
CA SER A 35 3.28 8.98 -7.77
C SER A 35 3.52 10.28 -7.02
N ILE A 36 4.65 10.37 -6.34
CA ILE A 36 5.11 11.58 -5.66
C ILE A 36 6.20 12.21 -6.53
N PRO A 37 6.12 13.51 -6.86
CA PRO A 37 7.19 14.18 -7.60
C PRO A 37 8.55 13.91 -6.94
N VAL A 38 9.60 13.74 -7.75
CA VAL A 38 11.00 13.44 -7.35
C VAL A 38 11.26 12.09 -6.68
N LEU A 39 10.24 11.27 -6.40
CA LEU A 39 10.40 9.89 -5.94
C LEU A 39 10.11 8.89 -7.07
N PRO A 40 10.70 7.69 -7.05
CA PRO A 40 10.31 6.63 -7.96
C PRO A 40 8.82 6.31 -7.79
N ASN A 41 8.16 5.94 -8.89
CA ASN A 41 6.78 5.47 -8.84
C ASN A 41 6.70 4.18 -8.02
N LEU A 42 5.78 4.13 -7.08
CA LEU A 42 5.59 2.96 -6.23
C LEU A 42 4.26 2.28 -6.57
N LYS A 43 4.26 0.96 -6.46
CA LYS A 43 3.05 0.15 -6.47
C LYS A 43 2.91 -0.54 -5.13
N ILE A 44 1.75 -0.43 -4.52
CA ILE A 44 1.36 -1.23 -3.36
C ILE A 44 0.41 -2.31 -3.83
N ILE A 45 0.75 -3.57 -3.57
CA ILE A 45 -0.03 -4.73 -3.97
C ILE A 45 -0.50 -5.43 -2.69
N PRO A 46 -1.79 -5.74 -2.52
CA PRO A 46 -2.27 -6.54 -1.40
C PRO A 46 -1.56 -7.89 -1.38
N SER A 47 -0.95 -8.25 -0.24
CA SER A 47 -0.20 -9.50 -0.10
C SER A 47 -1.04 -10.75 -0.38
N ALA A 48 -2.35 -10.68 -0.17
CA ALA A 48 -3.29 -11.77 -0.49
C ALA A 48 -3.34 -12.11 -1.99
N LEU A 49 -2.90 -11.21 -2.87
CA LEU A 49 -2.84 -11.43 -4.32
C LEU A 49 -1.48 -11.95 -4.80
N LEU A 50 -0.47 -11.99 -3.91
CA LEU A 50 0.85 -12.48 -4.25
C LEU A 50 0.92 -14.01 -4.11
N PRO A 51 1.65 -14.70 -5.01
CA PRO A 51 2.08 -16.08 -4.79
C PRO A 51 2.84 -16.22 -3.46
N ASP A 52 2.79 -17.40 -2.85
CA ASP A 52 3.40 -17.63 -1.53
C ASP A 52 4.92 -17.40 -1.55
N GLU A 53 5.58 -17.71 -2.65
CA GLU A 53 7.02 -17.48 -2.85
C GLU A 53 7.42 -16.00 -2.87
N LEU A 54 6.46 -15.09 -3.12
CA LEU A 54 6.70 -13.64 -3.12
C LEU A 54 6.25 -12.96 -1.83
N LYS A 55 5.59 -13.68 -0.92
CA LYS A 55 5.15 -13.12 0.36
C LYS A 55 6.35 -12.93 1.28
N THR A 56 6.49 -11.73 1.82
CA THR A 56 7.47 -11.41 2.85
C THR A 56 6.83 -11.35 4.22
N ASN A 57 7.64 -11.49 5.26
CA ASN A 57 7.18 -11.24 6.62
C ASN A 57 6.76 -9.77 6.78
N MET A 58 5.71 -9.54 7.57
CA MET A 58 5.27 -8.20 7.92
C MET A 58 6.24 -7.56 8.92
N ASP A 59 6.65 -6.32 8.66
CA ASP A 59 7.61 -5.61 9.50
C ASP A 59 6.95 -4.74 10.57
N PHE A 60 5.81 -4.11 10.27
CA PHE A 60 5.11 -3.19 11.17
C PHE A 60 3.68 -2.89 10.71
N HIS A 61 2.87 -2.35 11.61
CA HIS A 61 1.52 -1.85 11.34
C HIS A 61 1.52 -0.33 11.20
N ILE A 62 0.89 0.17 10.14
CA ILE A 62 0.61 1.61 9.98
C ILE A 62 -0.88 1.89 10.08
N PHE A 63 -1.22 3.10 10.50
CA PHE A 63 -2.59 3.53 10.78
C PHE A 63 -3.33 2.62 11.79
N TYR A 64 -2.61 2.02 12.74
CA TYR A 64 -3.12 0.97 13.64
C TYR A 64 -4.30 1.43 14.52
N HIS A 65 -4.37 2.72 14.86
CA HIS A 65 -5.53 3.34 15.50
C HIS A 65 -6.88 3.15 14.77
N ARG A 66 -6.89 2.73 13.49
CA ARG A 66 -8.11 2.43 12.71
C ARG A 66 -8.49 0.94 12.67
N ARG A 67 -7.80 0.10 13.45
CA ARG A 67 -8.09 -1.34 13.52
C ARG A 67 -9.51 -1.61 14.00
N VAL A 68 -10.10 -2.70 13.52
CA VAL A 68 -11.38 -3.24 14.00
C VAL A 68 -11.16 -4.23 15.14
N VAL A 69 -10.09 -5.02 15.05
CA VAL A 69 -9.67 -6.01 16.04
C VAL A 69 -8.18 -5.84 16.29
N ASP A 70 -7.75 -6.05 17.54
CA ASP A 70 -6.33 -6.05 17.88
C ASP A 70 -5.59 -7.21 17.20
N VAL A 71 -4.42 -6.92 16.65
CA VAL A 71 -3.52 -7.93 16.09
C VAL A 71 -2.55 -8.36 17.17
N ASP A 72 -2.65 -9.64 17.54
CA ASP A 72 -1.79 -10.29 18.53
C ASP A 72 -0.45 -10.68 17.89
N ASP A 73 0.47 -9.70 17.84
CA ASP A 73 1.85 -9.87 17.41
C ASP A 73 2.78 -8.87 18.12
N ASP A 74 4.09 -9.11 18.02
CA ASP A 74 5.13 -8.26 18.60
C ASP A 74 5.63 -7.17 17.63
N LYS A 75 4.94 -6.96 16.51
CA LYS A 75 5.40 -6.01 15.49
C LYS A 75 5.07 -4.57 15.93
N PRO A 76 5.94 -3.59 15.59
CA PRO A 76 5.68 -2.19 15.90
C PRO A 76 4.33 -1.73 15.36
N LYS A 77 3.57 -0.99 16.18
CA LYS A 77 2.23 -0.48 15.85
C LYS A 77 2.23 1.05 15.83
N TYR A 78 2.24 1.63 14.63
CA TYR A 78 2.25 3.08 14.44
C TYR A 78 0.84 3.64 14.30
N ASN A 79 0.55 4.66 15.10
CA ASN A 79 -0.76 5.32 15.17
C ASN A 79 -0.74 6.69 14.48
N ASN A 80 -1.91 7.13 14.03
CA ASN A 80 -2.12 8.47 13.47
C ASN A 80 -1.42 8.62 12.10
N PHE A 81 -1.69 9.73 11.40
CA PHE A 81 -1.13 9.94 10.07
C PHE A 81 0.40 10.12 10.11
N VAL A 82 0.91 11.02 10.97
CA VAL A 82 2.31 11.43 10.96
C VAL A 82 3.27 10.27 11.27
N THR A 83 3.04 9.50 12.35
CA THR A 83 3.97 8.41 12.70
C THR A 83 3.93 7.26 11.72
N SER A 84 2.75 6.95 11.18
CA SER A 84 2.55 5.95 10.12
C SER A 84 3.34 6.31 8.85
N GLN A 85 3.23 7.56 8.41
CA GLN A 85 3.95 8.03 7.23
C GLN A 85 5.46 8.04 7.45
N MET A 86 5.94 8.47 8.63
CA MET A 86 7.36 8.42 8.95
C MET A 86 7.91 7.00 8.94
N ALA A 87 7.22 6.04 9.56
CA ALA A 87 7.62 4.64 9.57
C ALA A 87 7.71 4.06 8.15
N PHE A 88 6.68 4.31 7.32
CA PHE A 88 6.68 3.91 5.91
C PHE A 88 7.86 4.52 5.13
N MET A 89 8.09 5.83 5.25
CA MET A 89 9.18 6.51 4.54
C MET A 89 10.55 6.02 4.99
N GLN A 90 10.73 5.75 6.28
CA GLN A 90 11.98 5.18 6.80
C GLN A 90 12.24 3.79 6.23
N ALA A 91 11.22 2.92 6.20
CA ALA A 91 11.34 1.59 5.62
C ALA A 91 11.67 1.66 4.12
N LEU A 92 10.94 2.49 3.37
CA LEU A 92 11.17 2.69 1.94
C LEU A 92 12.59 3.16 1.63
N LEU A 93 13.09 4.17 2.36
CA LEU A 93 14.44 4.70 2.17
C LEU A 93 15.53 3.67 2.52
N LYS A 94 15.29 2.80 3.51
CA LYS A 94 16.21 1.70 3.82
C LYS A 94 16.25 0.70 2.67
N SER A 95 15.10 0.29 2.14
CA SER A 95 15.03 -0.66 1.04
C SER A 95 15.66 -0.13 -0.25
N LEU A 96 15.42 1.14 -0.60
CA LEU A 96 16.02 1.78 -1.77
C LEU A 96 17.54 1.93 -1.70
N ARG A 97 18.13 2.02 -0.49
CA ARG A 97 19.58 2.08 -0.30
C ARG A 97 20.25 0.71 -0.26
N ALA A 98 19.47 -0.34 0.02
CA ALA A 98 19.95 -1.71 0.06
C ALA A 98 19.89 -2.40 -1.32
N SER A 99 19.35 -1.71 -2.33
CA SER A 99 19.22 -2.17 -3.72
C SER A 99 20.34 -1.67 -4.62
#